data_AF-A0A7G9WL59-F1
#
_entry.id   AF-A0A7G9WL59-F1
#
_cell.length_a   1.000
_cell.length_b   1.000
_cell.length_c   1.000
_cell.angle_alpha   90.00
_cell.angle_beta   90.00
_cell.angle_gamma   90.00
#
_symmetry.space_group_name_H-M   'P 1'
#
loop_
_entity.id
_entity.type
_entity.pdbx_description
1 polymer ?
#
loop_
_entity_poly.entity_id
_entity_poly.type
_entity_poly.pdbx_seq_one_letter_code
_entity_poly.pdbx_strand_id
1 'polypeptide(L)'
;MCKPQWWALENPVGHLIDYMGRPQLIFQPWEYSDPWTKRTAIWGRFVPPKKLYSSWDGVPDKLPLYTRPGRGKPNFAYLHKSAQALIPQLAWAHPQTDADFRAITPPGFAEAFWRANK
;
A
#
# COMPACT_ATOMS: atom_id res chain seq x y z
N MET A 1 -29.14 -2.19 11.46
CA MET A 1 -27.78 -1.64 11.62
C MET A 1 -26.80 -2.80 11.71
N CYS A 2 -25.80 -2.86 10.83
CA CYS A 2 -24.73 -3.85 10.93
C CYS A 2 -23.74 -3.45 12.06
N LYS A 3 -23.22 -4.46 12.78
CA LYS A 3 -22.20 -4.29 13.83
C LYS A 3 -21.01 -5.20 13.48
N PRO A 4 -20.13 -4.76 12.57
CA PRO A 4 -19.00 -5.59 12.18
C PRO A 4 -18.03 -5.78 13.35
N GLN A 5 -17.41 -6.96 13.45
CA GLN A 5 -16.41 -7.24 14.50
C GLN A 5 -15.19 -6.32 14.36
N TRP A 6 -14.81 -6.03 13.12
CA TRP A 6 -13.75 -5.10 12.75
C TRP A 6 -14.12 -4.32 11.50
N TRP A 7 -13.53 -3.14 11.33
CA TRP A 7 -13.64 -2.34 10.11
C TRP A 7 -12.32 -1.61 9.89
N ALA A 8 -12.02 -1.29 8.64
CA ALA A 8 -10.86 -0.49 8.27
C ALA A 8 -11.17 0.41 7.08
N LEU A 9 -10.54 1.59 7.07
CA LEU A 9 -10.57 2.54 5.97
C LEU A 9 -9.12 2.89 5.62
N GLU A 10 -8.70 2.50 4.42
CA GLU A 10 -7.37 2.78 3.88
C GLU A 10 -7.42 4.07 3.04
N ASN A 11 -6.43 4.95 3.22
CA ASN A 11 -6.20 6.07 2.31
C ASN A 11 -4.72 6.47 2.29
N PRO A 12 -4.12 6.79 1.13
CA PRO A 12 -2.82 7.43 1.08
C PRO A 12 -2.76 8.66 2.00
N VAL A 13 -1.60 8.90 2.61
CA VAL A 13 -1.44 10.04 3.52
C VAL A 13 -1.67 11.36 2.77
N GLY A 14 -2.56 12.18 3.31
CA GLY A 14 -3.00 13.47 2.78
C GLY A 14 -3.97 14.13 3.77
N HIS A 15 -4.90 14.96 3.28
CA HIS A 15 -5.79 15.77 4.12
C HIS A 15 -6.80 14.99 4.97
N LEU A 16 -7.07 13.71 4.68
CA LEU A 16 -8.05 12.94 5.43
C LEU A 16 -7.70 12.82 6.93
N ILE A 17 -6.42 12.88 7.26
CA ILE A 17 -5.94 12.84 8.66
C ILE A 17 -6.41 14.04 9.49
N ASP A 18 -6.63 15.19 8.84
CA ASP A 18 -7.10 16.41 9.50
C ASP A 18 -8.56 16.27 9.98
N TYR A 19 -9.33 15.37 9.35
CA TYR A 19 -10.73 15.09 9.67
C TYR A 19 -10.91 13.85 10.56
N MET A 20 -10.14 12.79 10.28
CA MET A 20 -10.28 11.49 10.94
C MET A 20 -9.42 11.36 12.20
N GLY A 21 -8.51 12.31 12.44
CA GLY A 21 -7.53 12.24 13.52
C GLY A 21 -6.47 11.17 13.26
N ARG A 22 -5.81 10.74 14.35
CA ARG A 22 -4.66 9.82 14.28
C ARG A 22 -5.07 8.45 13.68
N PRO A 23 -4.42 7.99 12.60
CA PRO A 23 -4.65 6.65 12.07
C PRO A 23 -4.14 5.58 13.03
N GLN A 24 -4.78 4.41 13.00
CA GLN A 24 -4.38 3.25 13.79
C GLN A 24 -3.08 2.62 13.23
N LEU A 25 -2.87 2.70 11.92
CA LEU A 25 -1.65 2.25 11.25
C LEU A 25 -1.24 3.22 10.15
N ILE A 26 0.06 3.48 10.02
CA ILE A 26 0.66 4.04 8.81
C ILE A 26 1.68 3.04 8.31
N PHE A 27 1.64 2.74 7.02
CA PHE A 27 2.54 1.76 6.42
C PHE A 27 3.09 2.20 5.07
N GLN A 28 4.07 1.42 4.61
CA GLN A 28 4.57 1.46 3.24
C GLN A 28 4.43 0.07 2.60
N PRO A 29 4.15 -0.03 1.29
CA PRO A 29 3.99 -1.32 0.60
C PRO A 29 5.21 -2.24 0.80
N TRP A 30 6.42 -1.69 0.72
CA TRP A 30 7.66 -2.45 0.89
C TRP A 30 7.82 -3.12 2.25
N GLU A 31 7.12 -2.66 3.29
CA GLU A 31 7.12 -3.33 4.61
C GLU A 31 6.43 -4.71 4.54
N TYR A 32 5.69 -4.97 3.46
CA TYR A 32 4.90 -6.19 3.21
C TYR A 32 5.18 -6.77 1.82
N SER A 33 6.44 -6.83 1.40
CA SER A 33 6.90 -7.48 0.13
C SER A 33 6.53 -6.82 -1.20
N ASP A 34 5.83 -5.70 -1.21
CA ASP A 34 5.54 -4.93 -2.42
C ASP A 34 6.64 -3.87 -2.66
N PRO A 35 7.60 -4.04 -3.59
CA PRO A 35 8.84 -3.26 -3.65
C PRO A 35 8.66 -1.84 -4.24
N TRP A 36 7.83 -1.04 -3.59
CA TRP A 36 7.65 0.39 -3.84
C TRP A 36 7.19 1.12 -2.58
N THR A 37 7.21 2.44 -2.64
CA THR A 37 6.67 3.31 -1.60
C THR A 37 5.31 3.86 -2.00
N LYS A 38 4.43 4.02 -1.02
CA LYS A 38 3.13 4.69 -1.11
C LYS A 38 2.66 4.83 0.32
N ARG A 39 3.04 5.93 0.98
CA ARG A 39 2.78 6.07 2.41
C ARG A 39 1.26 6.13 2.63
N THR A 40 0.72 5.14 3.32
CA THR A 40 -0.73 4.93 3.45
C THR A 40 -1.12 4.86 4.92
N ALA A 41 -2.23 5.50 5.26
CA ALA A 41 -2.83 5.49 6.57
C ALA A 41 -4.08 4.61 6.60
N ILE A 42 -4.32 3.95 7.72
CA ILE A 42 -5.52 3.14 7.97
C ILE A 42 -6.14 3.52 9.30
N TRP A 43 -7.43 3.81 9.26
CA TRP A 43 -8.30 4.03 10.43
C TRP A 43 -9.23 2.84 10.59
N GLY A 44 -9.67 2.56 11.81
CA GLY A 44 -10.60 1.45 12.03
C GLY A 44 -10.58 0.88 13.43
N ARG A 45 -11.16 -0.31 13.55
CA ARG A 45 -10.97 -1.23 14.66
C ARG A 45 -10.50 -2.54 14.07
N PHE A 46 -9.19 -2.76 14.04
CA PHE A 46 -8.56 -3.97 13.49
C PHE A 46 -7.29 -4.31 14.28
N VAL A 47 -6.70 -5.48 14.00
CA VAL A 47 -5.37 -5.88 14.48
C VAL A 47 -4.34 -5.48 13.43
N PRO A 48 -3.38 -4.58 13.73
CA PRO A 48 -2.34 -4.22 12.78
C PRO A 48 -1.48 -5.43 12.40
N PRO A 49 -1.27 -5.70 11.09
CA PRO A 49 -0.43 -6.82 10.67
C PRO A 49 1.04 -6.59 11.03
N LYS A 50 1.78 -7.68 11.24
CA LYS A 50 3.22 -7.65 11.48
C LYS A 50 3.96 -7.31 10.18
N LYS A 51 4.88 -6.35 10.24
CA LYS A 51 5.77 -6.00 9.11
C LYS A 51 6.75 -7.14 8.82
N LEU A 52 7.01 -7.39 7.54
CA LEU A 52 8.01 -8.35 7.09
C LEU A 52 9.42 -7.72 7.07
N TYR A 53 9.49 -6.43 6.74
CA TYR A 53 10.75 -5.70 6.60
C TYR A 53 10.76 -4.44 7.47
N SER A 54 11.89 -4.14 8.09
CA SER A 54 12.14 -2.90 8.85
C SER A 54 12.92 -1.86 8.04
N SER A 55 13.61 -2.27 6.98
CA SER A 55 14.35 -1.40 6.07
C SER A 55 14.11 -1.79 4.60
N TRP A 56 14.31 -0.83 3.71
CA TRP A 56 14.19 -1.04 2.26
C TRP A 56 15.28 -1.96 1.69
N ASP A 57 16.46 -1.95 2.30
CA ASP A 57 17.59 -2.73 1.82
C ASP A 57 17.31 -4.24 1.96
N GLY A 58 16.58 -4.63 3.00
CA GLY A 58 16.16 -6.02 3.23
C GLY A 58 15.07 -6.54 2.30
N VAL A 59 14.46 -5.69 1.47
CA VAL A 59 13.40 -6.09 0.52
C VAL A 59 14.05 -6.75 -0.71
N PRO A 60 13.79 -8.04 -0.98
CA PRO A 60 14.33 -8.73 -2.15
C PRO A 60 13.61 -8.29 -3.44
N ASP A 61 14.09 -8.77 -4.60
CA ASP A 61 13.36 -8.76 -5.87
C ASP A 61 12.78 -7.39 -6.27
N LYS A 62 13.58 -6.33 -6.08
CA LYS A 62 13.19 -4.96 -6.42
C LYS A 62 12.86 -4.85 -7.91
N LEU A 63 11.74 -4.22 -8.21
CA LEU A 63 11.25 -4.06 -9.58
C LEU A 63 11.90 -2.84 -10.27
N PRO A 64 12.08 -2.88 -11.60
CA PRO A 64 12.66 -1.78 -12.39
C PRO A 64 11.66 -0.62 -12.60
N LEU A 65 11.08 -0.12 -11.50
CA LEU A 65 10.08 0.94 -11.51
C LEU A 65 10.76 2.31 -11.61
N TYR A 66 10.10 3.24 -12.30
CA TYR A 66 10.57 4.62 -12.37
C TYR A 66 10.78 5.20 -10.96
N THR A 67 11.98 5.72 -10.74
CA THR A 67 12.37 6.41 -9.52
C THR A 67 12.75 7.83 -9.88
N ARG A 68 12.12 8.81 -9.21
CA ARG A 68 12.40 10.23 -9.45
C ARG A 68 13.87 10.55 -9.14
N PRO A 69 14.51 11.44 -9.93
CA PRO A 69 15.87 11.89 -9.64
C PRO A 69 16.02 12.37 -8.18
N GLY A 70 17.11 11.97 -7.53
CA GLY A 70 17.39 12.30 -6.13
C GLY A 70 16.56 11.51 -5.10
N ARG A 71 15.75 10.52 -5.52
CA ARG A 71 15.08 9.57 -4.63
C ARG A 71 15.72 8.18 -4.75
N GLY A 72 15.80 7.46 -3.63
CA GLY A 72 16.35 6.10 -3.59
C GLY A 72 15.30 4.98 -3.72
N LYS A 73 14.01 5.31 -3.84
CA LYS A 73 12.91 4.34 -3.86
C LYS A 73 11.83 4.77 -4.86
N PRO A 74 11.25 3.83 -5.64
CA PRO A 74 10.12 4.15 -6.49
C PRO A 74 8.90 4.50 -5.63
N ASN A 75 8.13 5.49 -6.04
CA ASN A 75 6.89 5.88 -5.38
C ASN A 75 5.71 5.65 -6.32
N PHE A 76 4.83 4.75 -5.91
CA PHE A 76 3.69 4.28 -6.68
C PHE A 76 2.73 5.41 -7.08
N ALA A 77 2.63 6.46 -6.25
CA ALA A 77 1.79 7.62 -6.54
C ALA A 77 2.24 8.40 -7.80
N TYR A 78 3.44 8.16 -8.30
CA TYR A 78 4.00 8.80 -9.49
C TYR A 78 4.16 7.86 -10.68
N LEU A 79 3.71 6.62 -10.56
CA LEU A 79 3.69 5.69 -11.67
C LEU A 79 2.48 5.96 -12.56
N HIS A 80 2.67 5.82 -13.86
CA HIS A 80 1.60 5.72 -14.86
C HIS A 80 1.09 4.28 -14.89
N LYS A 81 -0.19 4.06 -15.23
CA LYS A 81 -0.81 2.72 -15.27
C LYS A 81 -0.04 1.70 -16.11
N SER A 82 0.70 2.14 -17.13
CA SER A 82 1.54 1.24 -17.95
C SER A 82 2.65 0.55 -17.15
N ALA A 83 3.05 1.09 -16.00
CA ALA A 83 4.02 0.46 -15.11
C ALA A 83 3.50 -0.86 -14.52
N GLN A 84 2.19 -1.12 -14.56
CA GLN A 84 1.59 -2.38 -14.11
C GLN A 84 2.25 -3.60 -14.80
N ALA A 85 2.65 -3.50 -16.07
CA ALA A 85 3.32 -4.59 -16.79
C ALA A 85 4.64 -5.03 -16.13
N LEU A 86 5.24 -4.19 -15.27
CA LEU A 86 6.45 -4.47 -14.52
C LEU A 86 6.17 -5.01 -13.10
N ILE A 87 4.90 -5.16 -12.72
CA ILE A 87 4.47 -5.50 -11.36
C ILE A 87 3.66 -6.80 -11.38
N PRO A 88 4.32 -7.98 -11.29
CA PRO A 88 3.64 -9.27 -11.35
C PRO A 88 2.54 -9.44 -10.30
N GLN A 89 2.72 -8.84 -9.11
CA GLN A 89 1.71 -8.91 -8.03
C GLN A 89 0.37 -8.27 -8.43
N LEU A 90 0.37 -7.41 -9.45
CA LEU A 90 -0.80 -6.71 -9.98
C LEU A 90 -1.27 -7.23 -11.34
N ALA A 91 -0.79 -8.39 -11.79
CA ALA A 91 -1.15 -8.95 -13.10
C ALA A 91 -2.66 -9.24 -13.26
N TRP A 92 -3.38 -9.42 -12.15
CA TRP A 92 -4.83 -9.64 -12.12
C TRP A 92 -5.65 -8.35 -12.34
N ALA A 93 -5.05 -7.18 -12.10
CA ALA A 93 -5.75 -5.90 -12.19
C ALA A 93 -5.88 -5.42 -13.64
N HIS A 94 -6.87 -4.58 -13.93
CA HIS A 94 -7.05 -3.99 -15.27
C HIS A 94 -7.42 -2.50 -15.16
N PRO A 95 -6.56 -1.66 -14.56
CA PRO A 95 -6.84 -0.25 -14.35
C PRO A 95 -7.01 0.49 -15.68
N GLN A 96 -8.12 1.22 -15.83
CA GLN A 96 -8.38 2.00 -17.04
C GLN A 96 -7.73 3.38 -16.94
N THR A 97 -7.51 3.88 -15.73
CA THR A 97 -6.90 5.17 -15.45
C THR A 97 -5.73 5.05 -14.47
N ASP A 98 -4.90 6.09 -14.40
CA ASP A 98 -3.88 6.23 -13.35
C ASP A 98 -4.52 6.27 -11.95
N ALA A 99 -5.73 6.80 -11.84
CA ALA A 99 -6.46 6.84 -10.58
C ALA A 99 -6.85 5.42 -10.14
N ASP A 100 -7.39 4.60 -11.06
CA ASP A 100 -7.71 3.19 -10.78
C ASP A 100 -6.45 2.43 -10.36
N PHE A 101 -5.36 2.62 -11.09
CA PHE A 101 -4.09 1.98 -10.77
C PHE A 101 -3.61 2.37 -9.37
N ARG A 102 -3.65 3.67 -9.05
CA ARG A 102 -3.28 4.19 -7.73
C ARG A 102 -4.30 3.90 -6.65
N ALA A 103 -5.50 3.40 -6.96
CA ALA A 103 -6.47 2.97 -5.96
C ALA A 103 -6.23 1.53 -5.49
N ILE A 104 -5.45 0.73 -6.22
CA ILE A 104 -5.16 -0.64 -5.84
C ILE A 104 -4.40 -0.69 -4.50
N THR A 105 -4.95 -1.46 -3.56
CA THR A 105 -4.28 -1.81 -2.30
C THR A 105 -3.09 -2.73 -2.61
N PRO A 106 -1.90 -2.48 -2.02
CA PRO A 106 -0.74 -3.35 -2.22
C PRO A 106 -1.05 -4.80 -1.83
N PRO A 107 -0.85 -5.79 -2.73
CA PRO A 107 -1.26 -7.18 -2.48
C PRO A 107 -0.64 -7.81 -1.24
N GLY A 108 0.65 -7.58 -0.99
CA GLY A 108 1.32 -8.15 0.18
C GLY A 108 0.81 -7.53 1.48
N PHE A 109 0.45 -6.24 1.48
CA PHE A 109 -0.25 -5.64 2.60
C PHE A 109 -1.66 -6.24 2.79
N ALA A 110 -2.43 -6.38 1.71
CA ALA A 110 -3.79 -6.94 1.76
C ALA A 110 -3.80 -8.35 2.35
N GLU A 111 -2.86 -9.20 1.95
CA GLU A 111 -2.72 -10.56 2.49
C GLU A 111 -2.35 -10.53 3.98
N ALA A 112 -1.35 -9.73 4.37
CA ALA A 112 -0.94 -9.62 5.76
C ALA A 112 -2.07 -9.10 6.66
N PHE A 113 -2.82 -8.10 6.18
CA PHE A 113 -3.98 -7.53 6.86
C PHE A 113 -5.09 -8.57 7.07
N TRP A 114 -5.44 -9.33 6.02
CA TRP A 114 -6.42 -10.40 6.12
C TRP A 114 -6.01 -11.48 7.12
N ARG A 115 -4.75 -11.94 7.06
CA ARG A 115 -4.23 -12.96 8.00
C ARG A 115 -4.29 -12.52 9.46
N ALA A 116 -4.16 -11.23 9.74
CA ALA A 116 -4.22 -10.67 11.09
C ALA A 116 -5.65 -10.48 11.64
N ASN A 117 -6.68 -10.46 10.77
CA ASN A 117 -8.06 -10.10 11.12
C ASN A 117 -9.11 -11.17 10.74
N LYS A 118 -8.67 -12.37 10.32
CA LYS A 118 -9.55 -13.50 10.01
C LYS A 118 -10.17 -14.14 11.26
#